data_AF-A0A0F9V0G2-F1
#
_entry.id   AF-A0A0F9V0G2-F1
#
_cell.length_a   1.000
_cell.length_b   1.000
_cell.length_c   1.000
_cell.angle_alpha   90.00
_cell.angle_beta   90.00
_cell.angle_gamma   90.00
#
_symmetry.space_group_name_H-M   'P 1'
#
loop_
_entity.id
_entity.type
_entity.pdbx_description
1 polymer ?
#
loop_
_entity_poly.entity_id
_entity_poly.type
_entity_poly.pdbx_seq_one_letter_code
_entity_poly.pdbx_strand_id
1 'polypeptide(L)'
;MPIRPERHKPAEQIAKRHDVALTWGQGRGGRPWRRKRDAVLARDLYTCQVCSKISDELEVDHIKPKAHGGDDSMTNLRAICVPCHKIKTTQEGGRHTGGPVQLKKVL
;
A
#
# COMPACT_ATOMS: atom_id res chain seq x y z
N MET A 1 -28.29 56.19 -24.40
CA MET A 1 -27.26 55.55 -23.56
C MET A 1 -27.69 54.12 -23.32
N PRO A 2 -26.84 53.10 -23.54
CA PRO A 2 -27.28 51.71 -23.37
C PRO A 2 -27.53 51.44 -21.89
N ILE A 3 -28.70 50.87 -21.58
CA ILE A 3 -29.10 50.48 -20.23
C ILE A 3 -28.20 49.30 -19.83
N ARG A 4 -27.41 49.44 -18.77
CA ARG A 4 -26.56 48.36 -18.26
C ARG A 4 -27.46 47.31 -17.61
N PRO A 5 -27.51 46.06 -18.12
CA PRO A 5 -28.37 45.05 -17.52
C PRO A 5 -27.90 44.73 -16.11
N GLU A 6 -28.85 44.43 -15.22
CA GLU A 6 -28.56 44.09 -13.84
C GLU A 6 -27.72 42.82 -13.75
N ARG A 7 -26.72 42.83 -12.87
CA ARG A 7 -25.85 41.67 -12.63
C ARG A 7 -26.71 40.53 -12.09
N HIS A 8 -26.72 39.40 -12.81
CA HIS A 8 -27.38 38.18 -12.36
C HIS A 8 -26.81 37.76 -11.00
N LYS A 9 -27.62 37.86 -9.93
CA LYS A 9 -27.24 37.37 -8.60
C LYS A 9 -27.34 35.84 -8.63
N PRO A 10 -26.25 35.08 -8.44
CA PRO A 10 -26.38 33.63 -8.38
C PRO A 10 -27.29 33.29 -7.19
N ALA A 11 -28.26 32.41 -7.43
CA ALA A 11 -29.05 31.86 -6.34
C ALA A 11 -28.09 31.22 -5.33
N GLU A 12 -28.23 31.60 -4.07
CA GLU A 12 -27.39 31.13 -2.98
C GLU A 12 -27.42 29.61 -2.98
N GLN A 13 -26.30 28.99 -3.38
CA GLN A 13 -26.19 27.54 -3.48
C GLN A 13 -26.16 26.98 -2.06
N ILE A 14 -27.34 26.70 -1.51
CA ILE A 14 -27.50 25.87 -0.32
C ILE A 14 -27.31 24.41 -0.77
N ALA A 15 -26.14 24.11 -1.31
CA ALA A 15 -25.73 22.73 -1.54
C ALA A 15 -25.56 22.12 -0.15
N LYS A 16 -26.45 21.19 0.22
CA LYS A 16 -26.29 20.37 1.41
C LYS A 16 -24.87 19.79 1.33
N ARG A 17 -24.00 20.15 2.28
CA ARG A 17 -22.68 19.51 2.42
C ARG A 17 -22.99 18.04 2.63
N HIS A 18 -22.80 17.23 1.59
CA HIS A 18 -22.82 15.79 1.76
C HIS A 18 -21.66 15.51 2.72
N ASP A 19 -21.96 15.22 3.98
CA ASP A 19 -21.05 14.50 4.88
C ASP A 19 -20.92 13.10 4.27
N VAL A 20 -20.13 13.03 3.19
CA VAL A 20 -19.67 11.75 2.66
C VAL A 20 -18.78 11.23 3.76
N ALA A 21 -19.33 10.37 4.62
CA ALA A 21 -18.55 9.58 5.55
C ALA A 21 -17.37 9.04 4.73
N LEU A 22 -16.17 9.56 5.02
CA LEU A 22 -14.95 9.33 4.27
C LEU A 22 -14.52 7.88 4.51
N THR A 23 -15.26 6.92 3.94
CA THR A 23 -14.94 5.50 3.95
C THR A 23 -13.85 5.22 2.93
N TRP A 24 -12.75 5.98 3.01
CA TRP A 24 -11.53 5.70 2.26
C TRP A 24 -10.85 4.49 2.88
N GLY A 25 -11.43 3.30 2.66
CA GLY A 25 -10.87 1.96 2.84
C GLY A 25 -10.20 1.70 4.20
N GLN A 26 -10.70 0.69 4.92
CA GLN A 26 -10.02 0.08 6.08
C GLN A 26 -8.72 -0.65 5.70
N GLY A 27 -7.93 -0.12 4.75
CA GLY A 27 -6.67 -0.67 4.27
C GLY A 27 -5.46 -0.17 5.06
N ARG A 28 -4.27 -0.63 4.69
CA ARG A 28 -2.97 -0.39 5.35
C ARG A 28 -2.46 1.07 5.33
N GLY A 29 -3.30 2.09 5.53
CA GLY A 29 -2.87 3.49 5.70
C GLY A 29 -3.18 4.43 4.54
N GLY A 30 -4.21 4.14 3.72
CA GLY A 30 -4.78 5.09 2.77
C GLY A 30 -3.81 5.61 1.68
N ARG A 31 -3.94 6.89 1.32
CA ARG A 31 -3.16 7.53 0.23
C ARG A 31 -1.65 7.60 0.51
N PRO A 32 -1.17 7.90 1.73
CA PRO A 32 0.26 7.88 2.04
C PRO A 32 0.90 6.51 1.81
N TRP A 33 0.22 5.43 2.21
CA TRP A 33 0.71 4.07 1.99
C TRP A 33 0.84 3.73 0.51
N ARG A 34 -0.15 4.07 -0.31
CA ARG A 34 -0.11 3.84 -1.76
C ARG A 34 1.14 4.47 -2.40
N ARG A 35 1.45 5.73 -2.04
CA ARG A 35 2.66 6.41 -2.53
C ARG A 35 3.96 5.70 -2.13
N LYS A 36 4.05 5.25 -0.88
CA LYS A 36 5.22 4.48 -0.41
C LYS A 36 5.34 3.15 -1.17
N ARG A 37 4.22 2.45 -1.35
CA ARG A 37 4.19 1.19 -2.10
C ARG A 37 4.73 1.40 -3.50
N ASP A 38 4.23 2.39 -4.22
CA ASP A 38 4.65 2.66 -5.60
C ASP A 38 6.14 3.04 -5.67
N ALA A 39 6.62 3.84 -4.72
CA ALA A 39 8.04 4.20 -4.61
C ALA A 39 8.95 2.99 -4.35
N VAL A 40 8.53 2.04 -3.51
CA VAL A 40 9.29 0.81 -3.24
C VAL A 40 9.33 -0.08 -4.48
N LEU A 41 8.19 -0.28 -5.14
CA LEU A 41 8.13 -1.09 -6.36
C LEU A 41 8.98 -0.50 -7.49
N ALA A 42 8.94 0.83 -7.66
CA ALA A 42 9.77 1.52 -8.63
C ALA A 42 11.27 1.41 -8.30
N ARG A 43 11.65 1.59 -7.03
CA ARG A 43 13.04 1.42 -6.56
C ARG A 43 13.57 0.01 -6.85
N ASP A 44 12.74 -0.99 -6.57
CA ASP A 44 13.10 -2.40 -6.71
C ASP A 44 12.90 -2.91 -8.15
N LEU A 45 12.62 -2.01 -9.11
CA LEU A 45 12.40 -2.33 -10.53
C LEU A 45 11.40 -3.46 -10.74
N TYR A 46 10.32 -3.48 -9.97
CA TYR A 46 9.33 -4.56 -9.99
C TYR A 46 9.97 -5.96 -9.89
N THR A 47 11.02 -6.06 -9.07
CA THR A 47 11.76 -7.30 -8.83
C THR A 47 11.63 -7.70 -7.36
N CYS A 48 11.23 -8.94 -7.12
CA CYS A 48 11.16 -9.51 -5.78
C CYS A 48 12.55 -9.54 -5.14
N GLN A 49 12.73 -8.88 -3.99
CA GLN A 49 14.01 -8.82 -3.28
C GLN A 49 14.39 -10.11 -2.55
N VAL A 50 13.55 -11.15 -2.62
CA VAL A 50 13.81 -12.47 -1.99
C VAL A 50 14.26 -13.51 -3.01
N CYS A 51 13.58 -13.57 -4.16
CA CYS A 51 13.87 -14.56 -5.20
C CYS A 51 14.42 -13.97 -6.50
N SER A 52 14.60 -12.64 -6.54
CA SER A 52 15.13 -11.87 -7.68
C SER A 52 14.37 -12.04 -8.99
N LYS A 53 13.09 -12.45 -8.92
CA LYS A 53 12.22 -12.56 -10.09
C LYS A 53 11.43 -11.28 -10.31
N ILE A 54 11.36 -10.85 -11.56
CA ILE A 54 10.48 -9.78 -12.01
C ILE A 54 9.05 -10.32 -12.08
N SER A 55 8.08 -9.58 -11.53
CA SER A 55 6.67 -9.99 -11.52
C SER A 55 5.78 -8.77 -11.39
N ASP A 56 4.59 -8.83 -12.00
CA ASP A 56 3.56 -7.81 -11.82
C ASP A 56 2.78 -8.00 -10.51
N GLU A 57 2.81 -9.22 -9.95
CA GLU A 57 2.15 -9.60 -8.71
C GLU A 57 3.09 -9.39 -7.50
N LEU A 58 3.45 -8.13 -7.27
CA LEU A 58 4.30 -7.70 -6.16
C LEU A 58 3.52 -6.97 -5.07
N GLU A 59 3.89 -7.30 -3.84
CA GLU A 59 3.46 -6.65 -2.63
C GLU A 59 4.64 -5.96 -1.94
N VAL A 60 4.34 -5.01 -1.06
CA VAL A 60 5.34 -4.33 -0.26
C VAL A 60 5.19 -4.79 1.18
N ASP A 61 6.28 -5.37 1.70
CA ASP A 61 6.32 -6.00 3.01
C ASP A 61 7.42 -5.41 3.88
N HIS A 62 7.17 -5.42 5.19
CA HIS A 62 8.13 -4.97 6.19
C HIS A 62 9.21 -6.03 6.41
N ILE A 63 10.48 -5.67 6.20
CA ILE A 63 11.65 -6.52 6.48
C ILE A 63 11.61 -6.95 7.95
N LYS A 64 11.53 -5.98 8.85
CA LYS A 64 11.23 -6.17 10.27
C LYS A 64 9.74 -5.94 10.50
N PRO A 65 8.96 -6.95 10.93
CA PRO A 65 7.52 -6.80 11.16
C PRO A 65 7.22 -5.71 12.21
N LYS A 66 6.08 -5.02 12.07
CA LYS A 66 5.62 -4.02 13.05
C LYS A 66 5.51 -4.58 14.47
N ALA A 67 5.05 -5.83 14.61
CA ALA A 67 4.96 -6.52 15.89
C ALA A 67 6.32 -6.66 16.61
N HIS A 68 7.43 -6.62 15.86
CA HIS A 68 8.78 -6.69 16.41
C HIS A 68 9.46 -5.32 16.50
N GLY A 69 8.73 -4.21 16.30
CA GLY A 69 9.26 -2.85 16.33
C GLY A 69 9.90 -2.42 15.00
N GLY A 70 9.32 -2.86 13.88
CA GLY A 70 9.63 -2.32 12.56
C GLY A 70 8.83 -1.06 12.24
N ASP A 71 9.42 -0.15 11.47
CA ASP A 71 8.82 1.12 11.05
C ASP A 71 8.32 1.07 9.59
N ASP A 72 7.62 2.13 9.15
CA ASP A 72 7.18 2.29 7.76
C ASP A 72 8.20 3.05 6.90
N SER A 73 9.49 2.97 7.26
CA SER A 73 10.58 3.62 6.51
C SER A 73 10.89 2.87 5.24
N MET A 74 11.29 3.59 4.18
CA MET A 74 11.65 2.98 2.89
C MET A 74 12.73 1.91 3.01
N THR A 75 13.64 2.05 3.99
CA THR A 75 14.70 1.08 4.31
C THR A 75 14.17 -0.22 4.90
N ASN A 76 13.03 -0.18 5.60
CA ASN A 76 12.39 -1.35 6.19
C ASN A 76 11.31 -1.95 5.27
N LEU A 77 11.08 -1.38 4.08
CA LEU A 77 10.11 -1.87 3.10
C LEU A 77 10.84 -2.50 1.90
N ARG A 78 10.31 -3.63 1.42
CA ARG A 78 10.81 -4.31 0.22
C ARG A 78 9.69 -4.82 -0.68
N ALA A 79 9.94 -4.87 -1.98
CA ALA A 79 9.12 -5.58 -2.93
C ALA A 79 9.29 -7.10 -2.76
N ILE A 80 8.18 -7.81 -2.63
CA ILE A 80 8.14 -9.27 -2.48
C ILE A 80 6.98 -9.83 -3.29
N CYS A 81 7.20 -10.95 -3.98
CA CYS A 81 6.11 -11.61 -4.69
C CYS A 81 5.22 -12.39 -3.72
N VAL A 82 3.95 -12.56 -4.07
CA VAL A 82 2.94 -13.30 -3.29
C VAL A 82 3.45 -14.65 -2.74
N PRO A 83 4.14 -15.53 -3.51
CA PRO A 83 4.62 -16.80 -2.96
C PRO A 83 5.72 -16.62 -1.89
N CYS A 84 6.66 -15.69 -2.11
CA CYS A 84 7.69 -15.39 -1.11
C CYS A 84 7.09 -14.73 0.14
N HIS A 85 6.07 -13.90 -0.03
CA HIS A 85 5.35 -13.26 1.08
C HIS A 85 4.61 -14.28 1.94
N LYS A 86 3.96 -15.26 1.30
CA LYS A 86 3.30 -16.37 2.00
C LYS A 86 4.29 -17.20 2.81
N ILE A 87 5.44 -17.55 2.23
CA ILE A 87 6.51 -18.29 2.95
C ILE A 87 6.99 -17.51 4.16
N LYS A 88 7.27 -16.20 4.01
CA LYS A 88 7.66 -15.36 5.14
C LYS A 88 6.57 -15.31 6.21
N THR A 89 5.32 -15.11 5.82
CA THR A 89 4.20 -15.03 6.76
C THR A 89 4.03 -16.34 7.52
N THR A 90 4.19 -17.49 6.87
CA THR A 90 4.21 -18.80 7.53
C THR A 90 5.41 -18.94 8.46
N GLN A 91 6.59 -18.46 8.09
CA GLN A 91 7.78 -18.54 8.94
C GLN A 91 7.68 -17.63 10.18
N GLU A 92 7.17 -16.41 10.02
CA GLU A 92 6.91 -15.47 11.12
C GLU A 92 5.75 -15.95 12.00
N GLY A 93 4.69 -16.49 11.37
CA GLY A 93 3.52 -17.05 12.02
C GLY A 93 3.76 -18.42 12.66
N GLY A 94 4.81 -19.15 12.27
CA GLY A 94 5.21 -20.44 12.83
C GLY A 94 5.65 -20.38 14.29
N ARG A 95 5.85 -19.18 14.85
CA ARG A 95 5.93 -18.96 16.30
C ARG A 95 4.57 -19.12 17.00
N HIS A 96 3.48 -19.31 16.26
CA HIS A 96 2.12 -19.55 16.74
C HIS A 96 1.47 -20.81 16.14
N THR A 97 2.24 -21.89 15.93
CA THR A 97 1.85 -23.24 15.47
C THR A 97 1.91 -23.49 13.94
N GLY A 98 2.70 -24.50 13.53
CA GLY A 98 2.60 -25.15 12.21
C GLY A 98 3.88 -25.23 11.37
N GLY A 99 4.71 -26.26 11.62
CA GLY A 99 5.55 -27.04 10.68
C GLY A 99 6.46 -26.35 9.63
N PRO A 100 7.75 -26.74 9.51
CA PRO A 100 8.67 -26.13 8.54
C PRO A 100 8.32 -26.51 7.10
N VAL A 101 8.27 -25.53 6.20
CA VAL A 101 8.23 -25.75 4.74
C VAL A 101 9.66 -25.78 4.23
N GLN A 102 10.06 -26.92 3.68
CA GLN A 102 11.38 -27.20 3.13
C GLN A 102 11.78 -26.15 2.07
N LEU A 103 12.80 -25.35 2.37
CA LEU A 103 13.53 -24.55 1.39
C LEU A 103 14.27 -25.52 0.45
N LYS A 104 13.74 -25.72 -0.76
CA LYS A 104 14.51 -26.36 -1.83
C LYS A 104 15.63 -25.40 -2.24
N LYS A 105 16.87 -25.71 -1.83
CA LYS A 105 18.08 -25.15 -2.43
C LYS A 105 18.01 -25.41 -3.93
N VAL A 106 18.00 -24.35 -4.73
CA VAL A 106 18.31 -24.44 -6.16
C VAL A 106 19.84 -24.51 -6.22
N LEU A 107 20.31 -25.68 -6.67
CA LEU A 107 21.65 -26.10 -7.11
C LEU A 107 22.85 -25.23 -6.69
#